data_AF-I3I4T6-F1
#
_entry.id   AF-I3I4T6-F1
#
_cell.length_a   1.000
_cell.length_b   1.000
_cell.length_c   1.000
_cell.angle_alpha   90.00
_cell.angle_beta   90.00
_cell.angle_gamma   90.00
#
_symmetry.space_group_name_H-M   'P 1'
#
loop_
_entity.id
_entity.type
_entity.pdbx_description
1 polymer ?
#
loop_
_entity_poly.entity_id
_entity_poly.type
_entity_poly.pdbx_seq_one_letter_code
_entity_poly.pdbx_strand_id
1 'polypeptide(L)'
;MTVYIGARDLNGLPVGTHQFIVITFNSPQTIILGGKAVSARTLGPKTYGIVIGAQNRESLNVEAFEVADTLAAREFFGGLEKKWYESDYDAELHIVRFNGTAISPYGEKKLISLINAYITNQILDPIQYPTAGAGFNSNSWAQSAIKYARGAAPSNMRGLDIFHHRRIPETYFLPYCPSKPRVKLNQ
;
A
#
# COMPACT_ATOMS: atom_id res chain seq x y z
N MET A 1 16.77 3.07 3.35
CA MET A 1 15.42 2.77 2.87
C MET A 1 14.44 3.65 3.62
N THR A 2 13.46 4.24 2.95
CA THR A 2 12.38 5.00 3.59
C THR A 2 11.04 4.41 3.14
N VAL A 3 10.09 4.27 4.07
CA VAL A 3 8.73 3.80 3.75
C VAL A 3 7.79 4.99 3.83
N TYR A 4 6.96 5.13 2.81
CA TYR A 4 5.88 6.10 2.75
C TYR A 4 4.55 5.36 2.69
N ILE A 5 3.51 5.98 3.24
CA ILE A 5 2.13 5.69 2.90
C ILE A 5 1.66 6.83 1.98
N GLY A 6 1.16 6.47 0.81
CA GLY A 6 0.62 7.37 -0.19
C GLY A 6 -0.89 7.31 -0.21
N ALA A 7 -1.55 8.42 -0.54
CA ALA A 7 -2.96 8.50 -0.87
C ALA A 7 -3.11 9.28 -2.19
N ARG A 8 -4.03 8.84 -3.03
CA ARG A 8 -4.46 9.56 -4.23
C ARG A 8 -5.96 9.46 -4.40
N ASP A 9 -6.52 10.36 -5.19
CA ASP A 9 -7.92 10.28 -5.58
C ASP A 9 -8.19 9.07 -6.49
N LEU A 10 -9.42 8.57 -6.43
CA LEU A 10 -9.90 7.53 -7.32
C LEU A 10 -10.24 8.14 -8.69
N ASN A 11 -9.65 7.58 -9.76
CA ASN A 11 -9.92 8.06 -11.10
C ASN A 11 -11.41 7.89 -11.46
N GLY A 12 -12.07 8.98 -11.82
CA GLY A 12 -13.47 8.99 -12.27
C GLY A 12 -14.53 8.84 -11.17
N LEU A 13 -14.15 8.85 -9.89
CA LEU A 13 -15.09 8.90 -8.77
C LEU A 13 -15.02 10.26 -8.08
N PRO A 14 -16.16 10.92 -7.82
CA PRO A 14 -16.18 12.26 -7.23
C PRO A 14 -15.70 12.27 -5.77
N VAL A 15 -15.61 11.09 -5.14
CA VAL A 15 -15.36 10.92 -3.72
C VAL A 15 -14.65 9.58 -3.49
N GLY A 16 -13.54 9.58 -2.75
CA GLY A 16 -12.84 8.38 -2.30
C GLY A 16 -11.35 8.40 -2.65
N THR A 17 -10.55 7.74 -1.80
CA THR A 17 -9.10 7.65 -2.00
C THR A 17 -8.59 6.23 -2.04
N HIS A 18 -7.46 6.08 -2.72
CA HIS A 18 -6.67 4.86 -2.75
C HIS A 18 -5.37 5.10 -2.01
N GLN A 19 -5.14 4.34 -0.93
CA GLN A 19 -3.86 4.32 -0.24
C GLN A 19 -2.97 3.17 -0.71
N PHE A 20 -1.69 3.47 -0.81
CA PHE A 20 -0.63 2.57 -1.26
C PHE A 20 0.63 2.78 -0.40
N ILE A 21 1.59 1.86 -0.50
CA ILE A 21 2.87 1.93 0.19
C ILE A 21 3.97 2.20 -0.84
N VAL A 22 4.90 3.10 -0.53
CA VAL A 22 6.12 3.29 -1.33
C VAL A 22 7.34 2.98 -0.49
N ILE A 23 8.19 2.08 -0.99
CA ILE A 23 9.48 1.77 -0.37
C ILE A 23 10.56 2.40 -1.24
N THR A 24 11.32 3.36 -0.71
CA THR A 24 12.36 4.06 -1.46
C THR A 24 13.78 3.65 -1.06
N PHE A 25 14.68 3.75 -2.02
CA PHE A 25 16.07 3.36 -1.97
C PHE A 25 16.95 4.43 -2.63
N ASN A 26 18.20 4.52 -2.18
CA ASN A 26 19.19 5.46 -2.74
C ASN A 26 19.91 4.87 -3.96
N SER A 27 19.70 3.58 -4.25
CA SER A 27 20.25 2.85 -5.38
C SER A 27 19.21 1.84 -5.89
N PRO A 28 19.36 1.29 -7.12
CA PRO A 28 18.53 0.20 -7.58
C PRO A 28 18.58 -0.99 -6.61
N GLN A 29 17.40 -1.50 -6.25
CA GLN A 29 17.23 -2.62 -5.32
C GLN A 29 16.14 -3.55 -5.84
N THR A 30 16.19 -4.82 -5.44
CA THR A 30 15.18 -5.83 -5.77
C THR A 30 14.70 -6.50 -4.50
N ILE A 31 13.39 -6.63 -4.33
CA ILE A 31 12.77 -7.36 -3.22
C ILE A 31 11.91 -8.50 -3.78
N ILE A 32 11.53 -9.45 -2.92
CA ILE A 32 10.57 -10.50 -3.27
C ILE A 32 9.18 -10.10 -2.79
N LEU A 33 8.22 -10.04 -3.71
CA LEU A 33 6.78 -9.84 -3.44
C LEU A 33 5.97 -10.95 -4.11
N GLY A 34 5.15 -11.67 -3.34
CA GLY A 34 4.32 -12.78 -3.84
C GLY A 34 5.13 -13.89 -4.53
N GLY A 35 6.37 -14.12 -4.10
CA GLY A 35 7.29 -15.06 -4.74
C GLY A 35 7.94 -14.56 -6.04
N LYS A 36 7.69 -13.31 -6.45
CA LYS A 36 8.28 -12.70 -7.65
C LYS A 36 9.33 -11.67 -7.27
N ALA A 37 10.42 -11.61 -8.03
CA ALA A 37 11.41 -10.54 -7.91
C ALA A 37 10.85 -9.23 -8.48
N VAL A 38 10.84 -8.19 -7.64
CA VAL A 38 10.34 -6.86 -7.99
C VAL A 38 11.47 -5.86 -7.81
N SER A 39 11.93 -5.29 -8.92
CA SER A 39 13.01 -4.30 -8.95
C SER A 39 12.46 -2.88 -8.83
N ALA A 40 13.12 -2.06 -8.02
CA ALA A 40 12.82 -0.65 -7.84
C ALA A 40 12.95 0.11 -9.16
N ARG A 41 12.01 1.04 -9.39
CA ARG A 41 11.98 1.93 -10.56
C ARG A 41 12.35 3.34 -10.12
N THR A 42 12.86 4.16 -11.04
CA THR A 42 13.11 5.58 -10.79
C THR A 42 11.77 6.29 -10.52
N LEU A 43 11.63 6.88 -9.34
CA LEU A 43 10.47 7.69 -8.97
C LEU A 43 10.72 9.18 -9.18
N GLY A 44 11.98 9.62 -9.11
CA GLY A 44 12.37 11.01 -9.30
C GLY A 44 13.90 11.16 -9.25
N PRO A 45 14.43 12.39 -9.29
CA PRO A 45 15.86 12.64 -9.21
C PRO A 45 16.48 11.93 -8.00
N LYS A 46 17.42 11.01 -8.26
CA LYS A 46 18.13 10.23 -7.23
C LYS A 46 17.23 9.40 -6.30
N THR A 47 16.00 9.11 -6.69
CA THR A 47 15.05 8.33 -5.89
C THR A 47 14.60 7.10 -6.66
N TYR A 48 14.95 5.92 -6.16
CA TYR A 48 14.41 4.64 -6.63
C TYR A 48 13.35 4.16 -5.66
N GLY A 49 12.30 3.50 -6.14
CA GLY A 49 11.33 2.92 -5.24
C GLY A 49 10.46 1.83 -5.84
N ILE A 50 9.78 1.13 -4.93
CA ILE A 50 8.78 0.10 -5.23
C ILE A 50 7.46 0.61 -4.67
N VAL A 51 6.48 0.76 -5.56
CA VAL A 51 5.13 1.22 -5.25
C VAL A 51 4.22 0.00 -5.17
N ILE A 52 3.50 -0.17 -4.06
CA ILE A 52 2.70 -1.36 -3.76
C ILE A 52 1.32 -0.92 -3.31
N GLY A 53 0.28 -1.31 -4.04
CA GLY A 53 -1.12 -1.01 -3.72
C GLY A 53 -1.97 -2.27 -3.69
N ALA A 54 -3.15 -2.18 -3.07
CA ALA A 54 -4.13 -3.27 -3.06
C ALA A 54 -5.34 -2.88 -3.90
N GLN A 55 -5.43 -3.43 -5.10
CA GLN A 55 -6.36 -3.00 -6.15
C GLN A 55 -7.67 -3.79 -6.11
N ASN A 56 -8.72 -3.15 -6.62
CA ASN A 56 -9.97 -3.84 -6.91
C ASN A 56 -9.85 -4.62 -8.22
N ARG A 57 -9.70 -5.94 -8.12
CA ARG A 57 -9.77 -6.89 -9.23
C ARG A 57 -10.71 -8.04 -8.83
N GLU A 58 -11.96 -7.70 -8.54
CA GLU A 58 -12.97 -8.57 -7.89
C GLU A 58 -12.68 -8.85 -6.41
N SER A 59 -11.43 -9.14 -6.08
CA SER A 59 -10.89 -9.19 -4.73
C SER A 59 -9.81 -8.12 -4.50
N LEU A 60 -9.42 -7.94 -3.24
CA LEU A 60 -8.41 -6.98 -2.81
C LEU A 60 -6.99 -7.50 -3.08
N ASN A 61 -6.51 -7.29 -4.30
CA ASN A 61 -5.28 -7.87 -4.83
C ASN A 61 -4.08 -6.93 -4.67
N VAL A 62 -3.03 -7.42 -4.03
CA VAL A 62 -1.79 -6.65 -3.85
C VAL A 62 -0.89 -6.82 -5.06
N GLU A 63 -0.56 -5.70 -5.69
CA GLU A 63 0.36 -5.66 -6.83
C GLU A 63 1.35 -4.50 -6.72
N ALA A 64 2.50 -4.69 -7.36
CA ALA A 64 3.51 -3.65 -7.47
C ALA A 64 3.35 -2.89 -8.79
N PHE A 65 3.57 -1.58 -8.73
CA PHE A 65 3.55 -0.68 -9.87
C PHE A 65 2.22 -0.60 -10.63
N GLU A 66 1.10 -0.57 -9.91
CA GLU A 66 -0.16 -0.11 -10.50
C GLU A 66 0.06 1.30 -11.08
N VAL A 67 -0.54 1.56 -12.25
CA VAL A 67 -0.22 2.71 -13.09
C VAL A 67 -0.50 4.01 -12.34
N ALA A 68 -1.70 4.18 -11.79
CA ALA A 68 -2.08 5.42 -11.11
C ALA A 68 -1.29 5.62 -9.81
N ASP A 69 -1.05 4.59 -9.01
CA ASP A 69 -0.20 4.66 -7.81
C ASP A 69 1.24 5.06 -8.17
N THR A 70 1.77 4.51 -9.27
CA THR A 70 3.12 4.81 -9.74
C THR A 70 3.24 6.23 -10.25
N LEU A 71 2.25 6.72 -11.00
CA LEU A 71 2.21 8.11 -11.47
C LEU A 71 2.12 9.07 -10.29
N ALA A 72 1.24 8.83 -9.32
CA ALA A 72 1.12 9.61 -8.10
C ALA A 72 2.44 9.67 -7.31
N ALA A 73 3.12 8.53 -7.14
CA ALA A 73 4.43 8.50 -6.50
C ALA A 73 5.47 9.30 -7.30
N ARG A 74 5.51 9.15 -8.63
CA ARG A 74 6.46 9.87 -9.48
C ARG A 74 6.23 11.38 -9.48
N GLU A 75 4.98 11.83 -9.45
CA GLU A 75 4.64 13.24 -9.32
C GLU A 75 5.19 13.80 -8.00
N PHE A 76 4.95 13.11 -6.88
CA PHE A 76 5.45 13.52 -5.56
C PHE A 76 6.98 13.60 -5.50
N PHE A 77 7.69 12.65 -6.10
CA PHE A 77 9.16 12.63 -6.12
C PHE A 77 9.77 13.49 -7.24
N GLY A 78 8.97 14.23 -8.03
CA GLY A 78 9.46 15.10 -9.10
C GLY A 78 9.99 14.35 -10.33
N GLY A 79 9.58 13.10 -10.53
CA GLY A 79 9.89 12.31 -11.72
C GLY A 79 8.89 12.46 -12.88
N LEU A 80 7.88 13.31 -12.72
CA LEU A 80 6.94 13.74 -13.75
C LEU A 80 6.75 15.26 -13.66
N GLU A 81 6.84 15.95 -14.80
CA GLU A 81 6.43 17.34 -14.88
C GLU A 81 4.91 17.41 -14.98
N LYS A 82 4.27 18.06 -14.00
CA LYS A 82 2.83 18.23 -13.96
C LYS A 82 2.39 19.19 -15.06
N LYS A 83 1.56 18.72 -15.98
CA LYS A 83 0.92 19.59 -16.98
C LYS A 83 -0.48 19.94 -16.53
N TRP A 84 -0.88 21.18 -16.77
CA TRP A 84 -2.17 21.75 -16.34
C TRP A 84 -3.41 21.01 -16.89
N TYR A 85 -3.25 20.15 -17.91
CA TYR A 85 -4.32 19.40 -18.57
C TYR A 85 -4.30 17.89 -18.26
N GLU A 86 -3.30 17.39 -17.53
CA GLU A 86 -3.21 15.97 -17.14
C GLU A 86 -3.91 15.77 -15.79
N SER A 87 -4.50 14.59 -15.56
CA SER A 87 -5.16 14.26 -14.29
C SER A 87 -4.20 14.49 -13.12
N ASP A 88 -4.58 15.42 -12.24
CA ASP A 88 -3.92 15.64 -10.97
C ASP A 88 -4.33 14.51 -10.03
N TYR A 89 -3.40 13.61 -9.70
CA TYR A 89 -3.68 12.58 -8.70
C TYR A 89 -3.62 13.13 -7.27
N ASP A 90 -3.22 14.41 -7.12
CA ASP A 90 -3.13 15.17 -5.88
C ASP A 90 -2.45 14.38 -4.76
N ALA A 91 -1.37 13.69 -5.15
CA ALA A 91 -0.74 12.66 -4.35
C ALA A 91 -0.23 13.19 -3.01
N GLU A 92 -0.69 12.57 -1.92
CA GLU A 92 -0.21 12.84 -0.58
C GLU A 92 0.63 11.66 -0.09
N LEU A 93 1.93 11.88 0.15
CA LEU A 93 2.82 10.87 0.72
C LEU A 93 3.34 11.30 2.09
N HIS A 94 3.21 10.41 3.07
CA HIS A 94 3.70 10.59 4.43
C HIS A 94 4.76 9.57 4.79
N ILE A 95 5.88 10.03 5.37
CA ILE A 95 6.92 9.13 5.89
C ILE A 95 6.34 8.32 7.05
N VAL A 96 6.40 6.99 6.93
CA VAL A 96 6.04 6.08 8.01
C VAL A 96 7.17 6.05 9.04
N ARG A 97 6.81 6.27 10.31
CA ARG A 97 7.75 6.21 11.44
C ARG A 97 7.59 4.89 12.18
N PHE A 98 8.71 4.23 12.48
CA PHE A 98 8.75 2.97 13.23
C PHE A 98 9.34 3.26 14.60
N ASN A 99 8.51 3.27 15.65
CA ASN A 99 8.91 3.75 16.99
C ASN A 99 9.55 5.16 16.96
N GLY A 100 8.99 6.08 16.16
CA GLY A 100 9.48 7.46 16.02
C GLY A 100 10.69 7.65 15.10
N THR A 101 11.32 6.57 14.62
CA THR A 101 12.50 6.62 13.76
C THR A 101 12.23 6.10 12.36
N ALA A 102 13.25 6.11 11.49
CA ALA A 102 13.21 5.45 10.19
C ALA A 102 13.13 3.92 10.37
N ILE A 103 12.70 3.22 9.32
CA ILE A 103 12.60 1.76 9.37
C ILE A 103 13.98 1.13 9.60
N SER A 104 14.04 0.18 10.55
CA SER A 104 15.24 -0.62 10.78
C SER A 104 15.33 -1.78 9.78
N PRO A 105 16.51 -2.40 9.57
CA PRO A 105 16.63 -3.59 8.73
C PRO A 105 15.71 -4.75 9.17
N TYR A 106 15.45 -4.87 10.47
CA TYR A 106 14.46 -5.83 10.98
C TYR A 106 13.03 -5.43 10.61
N GLY A 107 12.68 -4.15 10.74
CA GLY A 107 11.38 -3.61 10.34
C GLY A 107 11.11 -3.80 8.84
N GLU A 108 12.13 -3.61 8.00
CA GLU A 108 12.07 -3.85 6.55
C GLU A 108 11.70 -5.31 6.24
N LYS A 109 12.47 -6.26 6.78
CA LYS A 109 12.20 -7.70 6.61
C LYS A 109 10.80 -8.06 7.10
N LYS A 110 10.38 -7.49 8.23
CA LYS A 110 9.05 -7.71 8.80
C LYS A 110 7.95 -7.19 7.87
N LEU A 111 8.05 -5.96 7.38
CA LEU A 111 7.05 -5.37 6.46
C LEU A 111 6.92 -6.20 5.19
N ILE A 112 8.05 -6.54 4.55
CA ILE A 112 8.06 -7.37 3.34
C ILE A 112 7.46 -8.75 3.61
N SER A 113 7.78 -9.37 4.74
CA SER A 113 7.21 -10.67 5.15
C SER A 113 5.69 -10.60 5.34
N LEU A 114 5.18 -9.53 5.95
CA LEU A 114 3.73 -9.34 6.18
C LEU A 114 3.00 -9.17 4.84
N ILE A 115 3.55 -8.37 3.92
CA ILE A 115 2.99 -8.18 2.57
C ILE A 115 2.98 -9.52 1.81
N ASN A 116 4.07 -10.27 1.86
CA ASN A 116 4.15 -11.59 1.23
C ASN A 116 3.13 -12.58 1.81
N ALA A 117 3.01 -12.65 3.13
CA ALA A 117 2.02 -13.49 3.79
C ALA A 117 0.59 -13.10 3.38
N TYR A 118 0.30 -11.80 3.27
CA TYR A 118 -1.00 -11.32 2.77
C TYR A 118 -1.27 -11.77 1.34
N ILE A 119 -0.31 -11.58 0.41
CA ILE A 119 -0.45 -12.03 -0.98
C ILE A 119 -0.75 -13.53 -1.04
N THR A 120 0.01 -14.34 -0.29
CA THR A 120 -0.21 -15.79 -0.23
C THR A 120 -1.58 -16.15 0.36
N ASN A 121 -2.02 -15.45 1.40
CA ASN A 121 -3.30 -15.73 2.06
C ASN A 121 -4.49 -15.32 1.18
N GLN A 122 -4.38 -14.28 0.37
CA GLN A 122 -5.42 -13.88 -0.59
C GLN A 122 -5.69 -14.92 -1.68
N ILE A 123 -4.71 -15.79 -2.00
CA ILE A 123 -4.91 -16.90 -2.94
C ILE A 123 -5.91 -17.93 -2.38
N LEU A 124 -5.94 -18.12 -1.07
CA LEU A 124 -6.85 -19.08 -0.43
C LEU A 124 -8.14 -18.49 0.09
N ASP A 125 -8.03 -17.31 0.66
CA ASP A 125 -9.10 -16.66 1.39
C ASP A 125 -9.20 -15.20 0.91
N PRO A 126 -9.66 -15.01 -0.33
CA PRO A 126 -9.74 -13.69 -0.92
C PRO A 126 -10.73 -12.82 -0.15
N ILE A 127 -10.31 -11.59 0.16
CA ILE A 127 -11.22 -10.55 0.64
C ILE A 127 -11.89 -9.98 -0.59
N GLN A 128 -13.19 -10.24 -0.74
CA GLN A 128 -13.98 -9.67 -1.83
C GLN A 128 -14.00 -8.16 -1.72
N TYR A 129 -13.87 -7.46 -2.85
CA TYR A 129 -13.94 -6.01 -2.82
C TYR A 129 -15.37 -5.58 -2.48
N PRO A 130 -15.58 -4.64 -1.55
CA PRO A 130 -16.92 -4.30 -1.12
C PRO A 130 -17.72 -3.61 -2.24
N THR A 131 -19.00 -3.94 -2.34
CA THR A 131 -19.93 -3.24 -3.23
C THR A 131 -20.02 -1.77 -2.78
N ALA A 132 -19.91 -0.83 -3.72
CA ALA A 132 -19.94 0.62 -3.47
C ALA A 132 -18.85 1.16 -2.50
N GLY A 133 -17.72 0.47 -2.35
CA GLY A 133 -16.61 0.93 -1.51
C GLY A 133 -16.85 0.79 0.00
N ALA A 134 -17.96 0.18 0.40
CA ALA A 134 -18.36 0.00 1.79
C ALA A 134 -17.76 -1.25 2.43
N GLY A 135 -16.51 -1.18 2.91
CA GLY A 135 -15.86 -2.36 3.51
C GLY A 135 -14.35 -2.24 3.70
N PHE A 136 -13.69 -3.40 3.85
CA PHE A 136 -12.24 -3.49 3.81
C PHE A 136 -11.75 -3.29 2.37
N ASN A 137 -10.88 -2.31 2.16
CA ASN A 137 -10.42 -1.84 0.86
C ASN A 137 -8.89 -1.58 0.87
N SER A 138 -8.38 -0.90 -0.16
CA SER A 138 -6.96 -0.52 -0.28
C SER A 138 -6.43 0.24 0.94
N ASN A 139 -7.23 1.18 1.47
CA ASN A 139 -6.89 1.97 2.64
C ASN A 139 -6.78 1.10 3.89
N SER A 140 -7.74 0.20 4.07
CA SER A 140 -7.70 -0.81 5.13
C SER A 140 -6.44 -1.66 5.03
N TRP A 141 -6.03 -2.07 3.82
CA TRP A 141 -4.83 -2.87 3.60
C TRP A 141 -3.54 -2.11 3.94
N ALA A 142 -3.33 -0.93 3.35
CA ALA A 142 -2.09 -0.16 3.53
C ALA A 142 -1.86 0.16 5.00
N GLN A 143 -2.91 0.63 5.68
CA GLN A 143 -2.86 0.95 7.10
C GLN A 143 -2.61 -0.28 8.00
N SER A 144 -3.16 -1.44 7.62
CA SER A 144 -2.95 -2.70 8.37
C SER A 144 -1.53 -3.22 8.21
N ALA A 145 -0.99 -3.23 6.99
CA ALA A 145 0.39 -3.63 6.73
C ALA A 145 1.40 -2.78 7.53
N ILE A 146 1.21 -1.44 7.52
CA ILE A 146 2.05 -0.53 8.31
C ILE A 146 1.89 -0.78 9.82
N LYS A 147 0.65 -0.90 10.33
CA LYS A 147 0.40 -1.15 11.75
C LYS A 147 1.06 -2.44 12.23
N TYR A 148 0.93 -3.55 11.51
CA TYR A 148 1.50 -4.83 11.90
C TYR A 148 3.03 -4.87 11.76
N ALA A 149 3.59 -4.05 10.86
CA ALA A 149 5.02 -3.79 10.81
C ALA A 149 5.52 -2.91 11.97
N ARG A 150 4.65 -2.46 12.89
CA ARG A 150 4.92 -1.50 13.98
C ARG A 150 5.28 -0.10 13.48
N GLY A 151 4.80 0.25 12.29
CA GLY A 151 4.84 1.60 11.77
C GLY A 151 3.64 2.43 12.24
N ALA A 152 3.83 3.73 12.28
CA ALA A 152 2.81 4.74 12.50
C ALA A 152 2.66 5.58 11.23
N ALA A 153 1.41 5.72 10.79
CA ALA A 153 0.97 6.51 9.65
C ALA A 153 -0.20 7.40 10.08
N PRO A 154 -0.40 8.56 9.45
CA PRO A 154 -1.61 9.34 9.64
C PRO A 154 -2.86 8.51 9.32
N SER A 155 -3.88 8.61 10.17
CA SER A 155 -5.17 7.97 9.95
C SER A 155 -6.05 8.77 8.98
N ASN A 156 -5.95 10.11 9.02
CA ASN A 156 -6.60 11.00 8.07
C ASN A 156 -5.57 11.43 7.02
N MET A 157 -5.68 10.81 5.86
CA MET A 157 -5.04 11.26 4.63
C MET A 157 -6.11 11.97 3.78
N ARG A 158 -5.70 12.70 2.74
CA ARG A 158 -6.57 13.44 1.83
C ARG A 158 -7.67 12.56 1.24
N GLY A 159 -8.73 13.26 0.81
CA GLY A 159 -9.98 12.74 0.28
C GLY A 159 -10.84 12.00 1.29
N LEU A 160 -12.03 11.56 0.86
CA LEU A 160 -13.04 11.01 1.77
C LEU A 160 -12.86 9.50 1.95
N ASP A 161 -12.26 9.10 3.07
CA ASP A 161 -12.26 7.70 3.53
C ASP A 161 -13.18 7.52 4.75
N ILE A 162 -14.46 7.25 4.48
CA ILE A 162 -15.46 6.94 5.52
C ILE A 162 -15.12 5.67 6.33
N PHE A 163 -14.13 4.87 5.91
CA PHE A 163 -13.69 3.65 6.58
C PHE A 163 -12.22 3.69 7.01
N HIS A 164 -11.65 4.89 7.18
CA HIS A 164 -10.26 5.12 7.59
C HIS A 164 -9.83 4.44 8.89
N HIS A 165 -10.79 3.99 9.72
CA HIS A 165 -10.55 3.22 10.94
C HIS A 165 -10.53 1.70 10.75
N ARG A 166 -11.04 1.16 9.64
CA ARG A 166 -11.09 -0.29 9.40
C ARG A 166 -9.68 -0.84 9.22
N ARG A 167 -9.39 -1.98 9.85
CA ARG A 167 -8.11 -2.68 9.75
C ARG A 167 -8.38 -4.14 9.46
N ILE A 168 -7.78 -4.65 8.38
CA ILE A 168 -7.82 -6.06 8.04
C ILE A 168 -7.18 -6.83 9.22
N PRO A 169 -7.82 -7.89 9.76
CA PRO A 169 -7.27 -8.65 10.87
C PRO A 169 -5.87 -9.20 10.60
N GLU A 170 -5.04 -9.25 11.64
CA GLU A 170 -3.64 -9.69 11.57
C GLU A 170 -3.50 -11.11 11.01
N THR A 171 -4.51 -11.96 11.16
CA THR A 171 -4.55 -13.32 10.60
C THR A 171 -4.40 -13.38 9.08
N TYR A 172 -4.67 -12.28 8.37
CA TYR A 172 -4.41 -12.17 6.93
C TYR A 172 -2.93 -11.89 6.62
N PHE A 173 -2.14 -11.40 7.57
CA PHE A 173 -0.72 -11.07 7.40
C PHE A 173 0.22 -12.07 8.09
N LEU A 174 -0.31 -13.09 8.76
CA LEU A 174 0.48 -14.15 9.41
C LEU A 174 0.67 -15.36 8.47
N PRO A 175 1.81 -16.07 8.56
CA PRO A 175 2.06 -17.28 7.80
C PRO A 175 1.05 -18.40 8.11
N TYR A 176 0.95 -19.32 7.15
CA TYR A 176 -0.23 -20.10 6.71
C TYR A 176 -0.96 -21.02 7.71
N CYS A 177 -0.53 -21.13 8.96
CA CYS A 177 -1.31 -21.79 10.02
C CYS A 177 -1.70 -20.75 11.09
N PRO A 178 -2.73 -19.92 10.84
CA PRO A 178 -3.19 -19.04 11.90
C PRO A 178 -3.72 -19.93 13.02
N SER A 179 -3.33 -19.64 14.27
CA SER A 179 -3.83 -20.36 15.46
C SER A 179 -5.34 -20.21 15.66
N LYS A 180 -6.00 -19.39 14.83
CA LYS A 180 -7.43 -19.13 14.79
C LYS A 180 -7.90 -19.10 13.32
N PRO A 181 -9.11 -19.58 13.01
CA PRO A 181 -9.67 -19.43 11.66
C PRO A 181 -9.73 -17.96 11.25
N ARG A 182 -9.51 -17.67 9.96
CA ARG A 182 -9.63 -16.30 9.42
C ARG A 182 -11.11 -15.91 9.38
N VAL A 183 -11.42 -14.73 9.92
CA VAL A 183 -12.76 -14.15 9.84
C VAL A 183 -13.00 -13.67 8.43
N LYS A 184 -14.08 -14.13 7.79
CA LYS A 184 -14.47 -13.66 6.46
C LYS A 184 -14.82 -12.17 6.49
N LEU A 185 -14.29 -11.42 5.54
CA LEU A 185 -14.46 -9.97 5.44
C LEU A 185 -15.25 -9.62 4.18
N ASN A 186 -16.06 -8.55 4.24
CA ASN A 186 -16.92 -8.05 3.15
C ASN A 186 -17.91 -9.09 2.60
N GLN A 187 -18.39 -9.99 3.47
CA GLN A 187 -19.50 -10.90 3.18
C GLN A 187 -20.81 -10.36 3.72
#